data_AF-A0A6I6JDM1-F1
#
_entry.id   AF-A0A6I6JDM1-F1
#
_cell.length_a   1.000
_cell.length_b   1.000
_cell.length_c   1.000
_cell.angle_alpha   90.00
_cell.angle_beta   90.00
_cell.angle_gamma   90.00
#
_symmetry.space_group_name_H-M   'P 1'
#
loop_
_entity.id
_entity.type
_entity.pdbx_description
1 polymer ?
#
loop_
_entity_poly.entity_id
_entity_poly.type
_entity_poly.pdbx_seq_one_letter_code
_entity_poly.pdbx_strand_id
1 'polypeptide(L)'
;MKRLIPVFSMILALCLLAACGSDEPTSESNQSPEAAAVTEAVGGPFTEAEFEKFLKDLPSMPGMTAASQQAMADGAEAALPAAIKAKAKELGWSEDRFMYMYGHSMAVLSVEQLGDMQKQMREQMADMPEAQKQMMEQMLSQQTGEQMDAIKAEMDKQVPASEQTIIRDNMDALCSAMGIPKP
;
A
#
# COMPACT_ATOMS: atom_id res chain seq x y z
N MET A 1 -17.98 -17.54 -36.71
CA MET A 1 -18.04 -18.61 -35.67
C MET A 1 -17.12 -18.18 -34.54
N LYS A 2 -17.38 -18.28 -33.24
CA LYS A 2 -18.52 -18.62 -32.37
C LYS A 2 -18.18 -17.93 -31.03
N ARG A 3 -19.20 -17.39 -30.37
CA ARG A 3 -19.14 -16.69 -29.08
C ARG A 3 -18.62 -17.61 -27.96
N LEU A 4 -17.79 -17.09 -27.06
CA LEU A 4 -17.51 -17.66 -25.73
C LEU A 4 -17.34 -16.53 -24.69
N ILE A 5 -18.45 -15.83 -24.42
CA ILE A 5 -18.78 -15.32 -23.09
C ILE A 5 -19.61 -16.47 -22.51
N PRO A 6 -19.09 -17.28 -21.55
CA PRO A 6 -19.32 -16.98 -20.13
C PRO A 6 -18.33 -17.67 -19.16
N VAL A 7 -17.54 -16.92 -18.40
CA VAL A 7 -16.96 -17.43 -17.12
C VAL A 7 -17.21 -16.45 -15.98
N PHE A 8 -17.45 -15.17 -16.28
CA PHE A 8 -17.78 -14.14 -15.29
C PHE A 8 -19.14 -14.32 -14.59
N SER A 9 -20.00 -15.22 -15.05
CA SER A 9 -21.31 -15.48 -14.41
C SER A 9 -21.31 -16.62 -13.38
N MET A 10 -20.16 -17.26 -13.09
CA MET A 10 -20.12 -18.38 -12.13
C MET A 10 -19.61 -17.99 -10.73
N ILE A 11 -19.02 -16.78 -10.56
CA ILE A 11 -18.55 -16.30 -9.24
C ILE A 11 -19.71 -15.77 -8.39
N LEU A 12 -20.79 -15.28 -9.01
CA LEU A 12 -21.96 -14.76 -8.28
C LEU A 12 -22.86 -15.87 -7.69
N ALA A 13 -22.68 -17.13 -8.10
CA ALA A 13 -23.53 -18.25 -7.68
C ALA A 13 -22.99 -19.03 -6.47
N LEU A 14 -21.72 -18.80 -6.06
CA LEU A 14 -21.12 -19.50 -4.92
C LEU A 14 -21.27 -18.75 -3.58
N CYS A 15 -21.89 -17.57 -3.56
CA CYS A 15 -22.14 -16.80 -2.34
C CYS A 15 -23.35 -17.27 -1.50
N LEU A 16 -23.99 -18.40 -1.83
CA LEU A 16 -25.24 -18.82 -1.17
C LEU A 16 -25.18 -20.15 -0.40
N LEU A 17 -24.02 -20.80 -0.21
CA LEU A 17 -23.97 -22.12 0.45
C LEU A 17 -22.90 -22.32 1.54
N ALA A 18 -22.35 -21.26 2.15
CA ALA A 18 -21.43 -21.42 3.29
C ALA A 18 -21.85 -20.66 4.56
N ALA A 19 -23.16 -20.45 4.76
CA ALA A 19 -23.72 -20.17 6.08
C ALA A 19 -24.01 -21.51 6.78
N CYS A 20 -23.05 -21.98 7.59
CA CYS A 20 -23.19 -22.84 8.78
C CYS A 20 -21.89 -23.64 9.00
N GLY A 21 -21.14 -23.30 10.04
CA GLY A 21 -20.00 -24.09 10.49
C GLY A 21 -19.07 -23.29 11.39
N SER A 22 -19.38 -23.30 12.68
CA SER A 22 -18.58 -22.71 13.74
C SER A 22 -17.18 -23.33 13.81
N ASP A 23 -16.14 -22.49 13.77
CA ASP A 23 -14.95 -22.61 14.60
C ASP A 23 -14.11 -21.33 14.44
N GLU A 24 -13.97 -20.58 15.53
CA GLU A 24 -12.98 -19.50 15.63
C GLU A 24 -11.58 -20.08 15.66
N PRO A 25 -10.61 -19.37 15.06
CA PRO A 25 -9.45 -19.03 15.84
C PRO A 25 -9.21 -17.52 15.83
N THR A 26 -8.99 -17.00 17.02
CA THR A 26 -8.56 -15.65 17.36
C THR A 26 -7.28 -15.25 16.63
N SER A 27 -7.43 -14.37 15.66
CA SER A 27 -6.55 -13.22 15.40
C SER A 27 -7.37 -12.33 14.48
N GLU A 28 -8.04 -11.32 15.02
CA GLU A 28 -8.83 -10.37 14.21
C GLU A 28 -7.86 -9.54 13.37
N SER A 29 -7.35 -10.15 12.31
CA SER A 29 -6.72 -9.44 11.23
C SER A 29 -7.83 -8.64 10.56
N ASN A 30 -7.72 -7.32 10.58
CA ASN A 30 -8.58 -6.44 9.80
C ASN A 30 -8.40 -6.65 8.28
N GLN A 31 -7.51 -7.56 7.85
CA GLN A 31 -7.29 -7.87 6.45
C GLN A 31 -8.51 -8.50 5.78
N SER A 32 -8.70 -8.15 4.50
CA SER A 32 -9.65 -8.85 3.66
C SER A 32 -9.18 -10.29 3.39
N PRO A 33 -10.10 -11.23 3.12
CA PRO A 33 -9.75 -12.60 2.76
C PRO A 33 -8.82 -12.68 1.53
N GLU A 34 -8.98 -11.79 0.55
CA GLU A 34 -8.09 -11.74 -0.61
C GLU A 34 -6.67 -11.32 -0.22
N ALA A 35 -6.53 -10.30 0.63
CA ALA A 35 -5.23 -9.83 1.10
C ALA A 35 -4.52 -10.87 1.97
N ALA A 36 -5.28 -11.58 2.81
CA ALA A 36 -4.76 -12.70 3.59
C ALA A 36 -4.25 -13.83 2.69
N ALA A 37 -4.99 -14.20 1.65
CA ALA A 37 -4.57 -15.24 0.70
C ALA A 37 -3.30 -14.85 -0.07
N VAL A 38 -3.18 -13.58 -0.49
CA VAL A 38 -1.95 -13.06 -1.12
C VAL A 38 -0.78 -13.14 -0.14
N THR A 39 -0.98 -12.68 1.10
CA THR A 39 0.04 -12.73 2.16
C THR A 39 0.51 -14.15 2.42
N GLU A 40 -0.40 -15.12 2.53
CA GLU A 40 -0.06 -16.53 2.68
C GLU A 40 0.72 -17.08 1.48
N ALA A 41 0.27 -16.76 0.25
CA ALA A 41 0.90 -17.24 -0.98
C ALA A 41 2.36 -16.79 -1.14
N VAL A 42 2.75 -15.64 -0.57
CA VAL A 42 4.13 -15.13 -0.60
C VAL A 42 4.96 -15.51 0.63
N GLY A 43 4.45 -16.38 1.50
CA GLY A 43 5.18 -16.89 2.68
C GLY A 43 4.79 -16.25 4.01
N GLY A 44 3.66 -15.55 4.09
CA GLY A 44 3.16 -14.87 5.28
C GLY A 44 3.69 -13.43 5.43
N PRO A 45 3.33 -12.74 6.52
CA PRO A 45 3.81 -11.38 6.76
C PRO A 45 5.34 -11.31 6.83
N PHE A 46 5.94 -10.23 6.35
CA PHE A 46 7.37 -10.00 6.48
C PHE A 46 7.78 -9.66 7.92
N THR A 47 9.03 -9.97 8.21
CA THR A 47 9.65 -9.70 9.52
C THR A 47 10.48 -8.42 9.46
N GLU A 48 10.85 -7.90 10.62
CA GLU A 48 11.74 -6.74 10.73
C GLU A 48 13.09 -6.99 10.03
N ALA A 49 13.72 -8.16 10.26
CA ALA A 49 14.99 -8.52 9.62
C ALA A 49 14.89 -8.61 8.09
N GLU A 50 13.73 -9.06 7.57
CA GLU A 50 13.48 -9.07 6.14
C GLU A 50 13.30 -7.65 5.60
N PHE A 51 12.60 -6.80 6.34
CA PHE A 51 12.42 -5.38 6.01
C PHE A 51 13.75 -4.62 6.01
N GLU A 52 14.63 -4.85 6.98
CA GLU A 52 15.98 -4.28 7.00
C GLU A 52 16.80 -4.69 5.76
N LYS A 53 16.71 -5.98 5.36
CA LYS A 53 17.35 -6.44 4.12
C LYS A 53 16.77 -5.72 2.91
N PHE A 54 15.45 -5.58 2.84
CA PHE A 54 14.77 -4.86 1.77
C PHE A 54 15.26 -3.41 1.67
N LEU A 55 15.31 -2.69 2.80
CA LEU A 55 15.81 -1.32 2.86
C LEU A 55 17.27 -1.18 2.40
N LYS A 56 18.12 -2.16 2.74
CA LYS A 56 19.52 -2.19 2.31
C LYS A 56 19.67 -2.43 0.80
N ASP A 57 18.82 -3.27 0.24
CA ASP A 57 18.89 -3.68 -1.16
C ASP A 57 18.25 -2.65 -2.10
N LEU A 58 17.23 -1.93 -1.62
CA LEU A 58 16.41 -1.02 -2.42
C LEU A 58 17.20 0.08 -3.17
N PRO A 59 18.22 0.75 -2.58
CA PRO A 59 19.03 1.76 -3.28
C PRO A 59 19.80 1.20 -4.49
N SER A 60 20.02 -0.11 -4.54
CA SER A 60 20.71 -0.77 -5.64
C SER A 60 19.76 -1.18 -6.78
N MET A 61 18.44 -1.05 -6.59
CA MET A 61 17.44 -1.38 -7.58
C MET A 61 17.30 -0.26 -8.62
N PRO A 62 17.64 -0.52 -9.89
CA PRO A 62 17.61 0.50 -10.93
C PRO A 62 16.16 0.90 -11.22
N GLY A 63 15.81 2.16 -11.07
CA GLY A 63 14.47 2.62 -11.44
C GLY A 63 13.39 2.46 -10.36
N MET A 64 13.77 2.17 -9.11
CA MET A 64 12.86 2.07 -7.95
C MET A 64 12.83 3.33 -7.07
N THR A 65 13.68 4.31 -7.37
CA THR A 65 13.71 5.60 -6.65
C THR A 65 12.57 6.53 -7.09
N ALA A 66 12.31 7.58 -6.31
CA ALA A 66 11.36 8.64 -6.67
C ALA A 66 11.57 9.19 -8.09
N ALA A 67 12.85 9.34 -8.49
CA ALA A 67 13.26 9.85 -9.80
C ALA A 67 12.80 8.99 -10.98
N SER A 68 12.43 7.74 -10.73
CA SER A 68 12.08 6.74 -11.73
C SER A 68 10.61 6.35 -11.74
N GLN A 69 9.85 6.64 -10.68
CA GLN A 69 8.39 6.48 -10.67
C GLN A 69 7.71 7.49 -11.62
N GLN A 70 8.32 8.66 -11.85
CA GLN A 70 7.88 9.64 -12.85
C GLN A 70 7.93 9.11 -14.29
N ALA A 71 8.74 8.09 -14.58
CA ALA A 71 8.85 7.46 -15.89
C ALA A 71 7.84 6.32 -16.11
N MET A 72 7.17 5.83 -15.05
CA MET A 72 6.25 4.68 -15.09
C MET A 72 4.77 5.10 -15.20
N ALA A 73 4.48 6.41 -15.14
CA ALA A 73 3.12 6.95 -15.26
C ALA A 73 2.52 6.82 -16.67
N ASP A 74 3.34 6.54 -17.69
CA ASP A 74 2.93 6.40 -19.09
C ASP A 74 2.75 4.93 -19.51
N GLY A 75 1.75 4.26 -18.93
CA GLY A 75 0.93 3.29 -19.66
C GLY A 75 1.51 1.91 -20.03
N ALA A 76 2.34 1.28 -19.20
CA ALA A 76 2.70 -0.13 -19.37
C ALA A 76 2.13 -1.00 -18.23
N GLU A 77 1.61 -2.16 -18.62
CA GLU A 77 1.13 -3.27 -17.78
C GLU A 77 2.01 -3.47 -16.52
N ALA A 78 1.38 -3.80 -15.38
CA ALA A 78 1.92 -3.82 -14.02
C ALA A 78 3.06 -4.85 -13.73
N ALA A 79 3.97 -5.04 -14.69
CA ALA A 79 5.16 -5.85 -14.55
C ALA A 79 6.37 -4.96 -14.27
N LEU A 80 7.23 -5.39 -13.34
CA LEU A 80 8.49 -4.72 -13.08
C LEU A 80 9.36 -4.64 -14.36
N PRO A 81 10.00 -3.50 -14.63
CA PRO A 81 11.07 -3.42 -15.62
C PRO A 81 12.07 -4.57 -15.47
N ALA A 82 12.49 -5.18 -16.58
CA ALA A 82 13.36 -6.36 -16.57
C ALA A 82 14.66 -6.15 -15.77
N ALA A 83 15.18 -4.92 -15.74
CA ALA A 83 16.36 -4.55 -14.95
C ALA A 83 16.13 -4.71 -13.44
N ILE A 84 14.95 -4.37 -12.94
CA ILE A 84 14.58 -4.53 -11.53
C ILE A 84 14.43 -6.01 -11.21
N LYS A 85 13.73 -6.79 -12.07
CA LYS A 85 13.58 -8.24 -11.89
C LYS A 85 14.93 -8.95 -11.81
N ALA A 86 15.85 -8.59 -12.72
CA ALA A 86 17.20 -9.15 -12.74
C ALA A 86 17.97 -8.81 -11.46
N LYS A 87 17.89 -7.56 -11.01
CA LYS A 87 18.59 -7.12 -9.79
C LYS A 87 18.01 -7.73 -8.52
N ALA A 88 16.69 -7.81 -8.41
CA ALA A 88 16.00 -8.49 -7.32
C ALA A 88 16.45 -9.95 -7.20
N LYS A 89 16.51 -10.67 -8.33
CA LYS A 89 17.00 -12.05 -8.36
C LYS A 89 18.47 -12.18 -7.95
N GLU A 90 19.34 -11.28 -8.41
CA GLU A 90 20.76 -11.23 -8.01
C GLU A 90 20.92 -11.07 -6.50
N LEU A 91 20.03 -10.30 -5.87
CA LEU A 91 20.01 -10.02 -4.42
C LEU A 91 19.25 -11.09 -3.61
N GLY A 92 18.82 -12.17 -4.26
CA GLY A 92 18.18 -13.32 -3.63
C GLY A 92 16.68 -13.16 -3.36
N TRP A 93 16.02 -12.18 -3.98
CA TRP A 93 14.57 -12.02 -3.88
C TRP A 93 13.83 -12.85 -4.94
N SER A 94 12.68 -13.39 -4.57
CA SER A 94 11.66 -13.73 -5.57
C SER A 94 10.94 -12.46 -6.02
N GLU A 95 10.43 -12.46 -7.26
CA GLU A 95 9.70 -11.31 -7.80
C GLU A 95 8.47 -10.99 -6.94
N ASP A 96 7.67 -12.00 -6.61
CA ASP A 96 6.45 -11.84 -5.82
C ASP A 96 6.74 -11.31 -4.42
N ARG A 97 7.80 -11.81 -3.74
CA ARG A 97 8.15 -11.35 -2.39
C ARG A 97 8.65 -9.92 -2.39
N PHE A 98 9.47 -9.56 -3.38
CA PHE A 98 9.94 -8.19 -3.52
C PHE A 98 8.79 -7.22 -3.79
N MET A 99 7.87 -7.59 -4.70
CA MET A 99 6.71 -6.77 -5.04
C MET A 99 5.73 -6.64 -3.89
N TYR A 100 5.53 -7.70 -3.13
CA TYR A 100 4.74 -7.68 -1.91
C TYR A 100 5.27 -6.62 -0.91
N MET A 101 6.55 -6.69 -0.56
CA MET A 101 7.17 -5.74 0.36
C MET A 101 7.15 -4.31 -0.16
N TYR A 102 7.47 -4.13 -1.45
CA TYR A 102 7.44 -2.82 -2.08
C TYR A 102 6.02 -2.22 -2.08
N GLY A 103 5.02 -3.00 -2.47
CA GLY A 103 3.62 -2.56 -2.50
C GLY A 103 3.12 -2.14 -1.12
N HIS A 104 3.38 -2.94 -0.09
CA HIS A 104 2.97 -2.62 1.28
C HIS A 104 3.70 -1.39 1.83
N SER A 105 5.01 -1.27 1.55
CA SER A 105 5.80 -0.08 1.92
C SER A 105 5.24 1.20 1.30
N MET A 106 4.92 1.15 0.00
CA MET A 106 4.37 2.29 -0.73
C MET A 106 2.95 2.64 -0.28
N ALA A 107 2.13 1.64 0.04
CA ALA A 107 0.79 1.87 0.56
C ALA A 107 0.85 2.63 1.88
N VAL A 108 1.65 2.15 2.85
CA VAL A 108 1.80 2.82 4.15
C VAL A 108 2.40 4.21 3.99
N LEU A 109 3.49 4.37 3.23
CA LEU A 109 4.10 5.68 2.96
C LEU A 109 3.08 6.67 2.37
N SER A 110 2.27 6.25 1.41
CA SER A 110 1.29 7.13 0.75
C SER A 110 0.25 7.65 1.74
N VAL A 111 -0.19 6.80 2.67
CA VAL A 111 -1.14 7.20 3.72
C VAL A 111 -0.48 8.20 4.69
N GLU A 112 0.76 7.96 5.11
CA GLU A 112 1.47 8.89 6.00
C GLU A 112 1.69 10.25 5.32
N GLN A 113 2.10 10.28 4.04
CA GLN A 113 2.26 11.52 3.27
C GLN A 113 0.96 12.30 3.12
N LEU A 114 -0.18 11.62 2.91
CA LEU A 114 -1.49 12.27 2.88
C LEU A 114 -1.86 12.85 4.24
N GLY A 115 -1.54 12.14 5.34
CA GLY A 115 -1.73 12.61 6.70
C GLY A 115 -0.93 13.88 7.01
N ASP A 116 0.35 13.89 6.65
CA ASP A 116 1.22 15.05 6.86
C ASP A 116 0.81 16.25 6.01
N MET A 117 0.40 16.03 4.76
CA MET A 117 -0.19 17.09 3.93
C MET A 117 -1.42 17.71 4.59
N GLN A 118 -2.34 16.90 5.14
CA GLN A 118 -3.51 17.43 5.85
C GLN A 118 -3.12 18.21 7.10
N LYS A 119 -2.14 17.72 7.85
CA LYS A 119 -1.63 18.41 9.04
C LYS A 119 -1.03 19.77 8.65
N GLN A 120 -0.19 19.82 7.62
CA GLN A 120 0.41 21.05 7.12
C GLN A 120 -0.66 22.05 6.65
N MET A 121 -1.71 21.58 5.96
CA MET A 121 -2.83 22.44 5.58
C MET A 121 -3.56 23.01 6.82
N ARG A 122 -3.77 22.21 7.86
CA ARG A 122 -4.38 22.68 9.12
C ARG A 122 -3.50 23.70 9.84
N GLU A 123 -2.19 23.50 9.85
CA GLU A 123 -1.24 24.45 10.42
C GLU A 123 -1.26 25.78 9.65
N GLN A 124 -1.29 25.75 8.31
CA GLN A 124 -1.42 26.97 7.49
C GLN A 124 -2.74 27.70 7.72
N MET A 125 -3.82 26.99 8.04
CA MET A 125 -5.11 27.59 8.38
C MET A 125 -5.14 28.24 9.77
N ALA A 126 -4.21 27.90 10.67
CA ALA A 126 -4.22 28.39 12.05
C ALA A 126 -4.07 29.92 12.14
N ASP A 127 -3.32 30.51 11.21
CA ASP A 127 -3.03 31.94 11.17
C ASP A 127 -3.97 32.73 10.23
N MET A 128 -4.98 32.07 9.65
CA MET A 128 -5.93 32.71 8.73
C MET A 128 -7.03 33.48 9.48
N PRO A 129 -7.60 34.54 8.87
CA PRO A 129 -8.82 35.15 9.36
C PRO A 129 -9.96 34.11 9.48
N GLU A 130 -10.73 34.18 10.56
CA GLU A 130 -11.76 33.20 10.92
C GLU A 130 -12.75 32.91 9.78
N ALA A 131 -13.14 33.93 9.02
CA ALA A 131 -14.04 33.78 7.87
C ALA A 131 -13.42 32.95 6.71
N GLN A 132 -12.10 33.08 6.49
CA GLN A 132 -11.38 32.26 5.50
C GLN A 132 -11.14 30.85 6.01
N LYS A 133 -10.82 30.70 7.30
CA LYS A 133 -10.65 29.41 7.95
C LYS A 133 -11.91 28.55 7.85
N GLN A 134 -13.07 29.10 8.19
CA GLN A 134 -14.35 28.38 8.09
C GLN A 134 -14.68 27.97 6.65
N MET A 135 -14.37 28.83 5.67
CA MET A 135 -14.56 28.51 4.26
C MET A 135 -13.64 27.36 3.80
N MET A 136 -12.37 27.38 4.21
CA MET A 136 -11.42 26.31 3.88
C MET A 136 -11.75 25.00 4.60
N GLU A 137 -12.14 25.03 5.88
CA GLU A 137 -12.55 23.85 6.63
C GLU A 137 -13.77 23.18 5.98
N GLN A 138 -14.76 23.96 5.54
CA GLN A 138 -15.94 23.44 4.86
C GLN A 138 -15.60 22.82 3.49
N MET A 139 -14.61 23.38 2.78
CA MET A 139 -14.13 22.81 1.52
C MET A 139 -13.38 21.50 1.76
N LEU A 140 -12.47 21.46 2.74
CA LEU A 140 -11.70 20.28 3.11
C LEU A 140 -12.56 19.14 3.64
N SER A 141 -13.57 19.44 4.45
CA SER A 141 -14.48 18.41 4.96
C SER A 141 -15.27 17.74 3.84
N GLN A 142 -15.65 18.48 2.79
CA GLN A 142 -16.39 17.94 1.65
C GLN A 142 -15.50 17.14 0.68
N GLN A 143 -14.21 17.47 0.60
CA GLN A 143 -13.30 16.86 -0.38
C GLN A 143 -12.42 15.75 0.18
N THR A 144 -12.01 15.82 1.45
CA THR A 144 -10.84 15.06 1.94
C THR A 144 -11.05 14.31 3.26
N GLY A 145 -12.00 14.73 4.11
CA GLY A 145 -12.20 14.12 5.44
C GLY A 145 -12.60 12.64 5.35
N GLU A 146 -13.73 12.35 4.71
CA GLU A 146 -14.25 10.98 4.57
C GLU A 146 -13.37 10.11 3.66
N GLN A 147 -12.68 10.74 2.70
CA GLN A 147 -11.79 10.04 1.78
C GLN A 147 -10.54 9.51 2.48
N MET A 148 -9.98 10.24 3.43
CA MET A 148 -8.77 9.82 4.16
C MET A 148 -9.05 8.64 5.09
N ASP A 149 -10.15 8.68 5.82
CA ASP A 149 -10.57 7.57 6.68
C ASP A 149 -10.86 6.31 5.85
N ALA A 150 -11.47 6.47 4.68
CA ALA A 150 -11.69 5.37 3.74
C ALA A 150 -10.37 4.78 3.18
N ILE A 151 -9.40 5.64 2.82
CA ILE A 151 -8.08 5.21 2.35
C ILE A 151 -7.36 4.43 3.46
N LYS A 152 -7.38 4.94 4.69
CA LYS A 152 -6.75 4.27 5.83
C LYS A 152 -7.42 2.93 6.12
N ALA A 153 -8.75 2.89 6.15
CA ALA A 153 -9.51 1.66 6.36
C ALA A 153 -9.25 0.63 5.24
N GLU A 154 -9.04 1.07 4.01
CA GLU A 154 -8.69 0.19 2.91
C GLU A 154 -7.25 -0.34 3.03
N MET A 155 -6.29 0.51 3.40
CA MET A 155 -4.93 0.07 3.72
C MET A 155 -4.94 -0.96 4.87
N ASP A 156 -5.74 -0.74 5.92
CA ASP A 156 -5.86 -1.68 7.05
C ASP A 156 -6.42 -3.05 6.64
N LYS A 157 -7.16 -3.12 5.52
CA LYS A 157 -7.62 -4.38 4.93
C LYS A 157 -6.57 -5.06 4.07
N GLN A 158 -5.58 -4.33 3.56
CA GLN A 158 -4.61 -4.88 2.62
C GLN A 158 -3.28 -5.22 3.32
N VAL A 159 -2.81 -4.36 4.21
CA VAL A 159 -1.51 -4.50 4.87
C VAL A 159 -1.69 -5.04 6.30
N PRO A 160 -1.08 -6.19 6.65
CA PRO A 160 -1.09 -6.70 8.01
C PRO A 160 -0.62 -5.64 9.02
N ALA A 161 -1.30 -5.54 10.16
CA ALA A 161 -0.98 -4.55 11.18
C ALA A 161 0.49 -4.61 11.65
N SER A 162 1.05 -5.83 11.78
CA SER A 162 2.45 -6.03 12.14
C SER A 162 3.42 -5.40 11.15
N GLU A 163 3.11 -5.46 9.86
CA GLU A 163 3.92 -4.88 8.80
C GLU A 163 3.80 -3.37 8.75
N GLN A 164 2.59 -2.84 8.97
CA GLN A 164 2.41 -1.40 9.07
C GLN A 164 3.27 -0.81 10.20
N THR A 165 3.33 -1.49 11.36
CA THR A 165 4.21 -1.09 12.47
C THR A 165 5.67 -1.10 12.03
N ILE A 166 6.16 -2.20 11.44
CA ILE A 166 7.55 -2.29 10.96
C ILE A 166 7.88 -1.17 9.97
N ILE A 167 6.98 -0.87 9.02
CA ILE A 167 7.18 0.18 8.02
C ILE A 167 7.21 1.56 8.69
N ARG A 168 6.27 1.86 9.60
CA ARG A 168 6.22 3.16 10.31
C ARG A 168 7.45 3.38 11.18
N ASP A 169 7.89 2.36 11.91
CA ASP A 169 9.09 2.42 12.76
C ASP A 169 10.37 2.67 11.93
N ASN A 170 10.34 2.33 10.64
CA ASN A 170 11.47 2.47 9.71
C ASN A 170 11.22 3.51 8.59
N MET A 171 10.24 4.41 8.74
CA MET A 171 9.82 5.33 7.68
C MET A 171 10.97 6.21 7.16
N ASP A 172 11.80 6.71 8.07
CA ASP A 172 12.97 7.52 7.74
C ASP A 172 13.99 6.77 6.86
N ALA A 173 14.24 5.50 7.18
CA ALA A 173 15.14 4.65 6.41
C ALA A 173 14.52 4.30 5.05
N LEU A 174 13.22 4.06 5.00
CA LEU A 174 12.46 3.83 3.77
C LEU A 174 12.54 5.03 2.81
N CYS A 175 12.24 6.24 3.29
CA CYS A 175 12.36 7.47 2.50
C CYS A 175 13.79 7.69 2.00
N SER A 176 14.78 7.47 2.87
CA SER A 176 16.20 7.58 2.52
C SER A 176 16.61 6.58 1.44
N ALA A 177 16.16 5.33 1.56
CA ALA A 177 16.47 4.28 0.58
C ALA A 177 15.84 4.57 -0.79
N MET A 178 14.64 5.16 -0.81
CA MET A 178 13.95 5.55 -2.04
C MET A 178 14.41 6.89 -2.64
N GLY A 179 15.23 7.65 -1.92
CA GLY A 179 15.60 9.02 -2.31
C GLY A 179 14.42 9.99 -2.31
N ILE A 180 13.41 9.77 -1.46
CA ILE A 180 12.25 10.65 -1.28
C ILE A 180 12.54 11.60 -0.12
N PRO A 181 12.16 12.89 -0.20
CA PRO A 181 12.21 13.80 0.94
C PRO A 181 11.44 13.21 2.13
N LYS A 182 11.96 13.43 3.34
CA LYS A 182 11.24 13.00 4.54
C LYS A 182 9.89 13.73 4.64
N PRO A 183 8.82 13.03 5.04
CA PRO A 183 7.55 13.67 5.42
C PRO A 183 7.73 14.68 6.55
#